data_AF-A0A1A8IQR6-F1
#
_entry.id   AF-A0A1A8IQR6-F1
#
_cell.length_a   1.000
_cell.length_b   1.000
_cell.length_c   1.000
_cell.angle_alpha   90.00
_cell.angle_beta   90.00
_cell.angle_gamma   90.00
#
_symmetry.space_group_name_H-M   'P 1'
#
loop_
_entity.id
_entity.type
_entity.pdbx_description
1 polymer ?
#
loop_
_entity_poly.entity_id
_entity_poly.type
_entity_poly.pdbx_seq_one_letter_code
_entity_poly.pdbx_strand_id
1 'polypeptide(L)'
;AGDIVASRACVSVKRDIQDCDEEAVRVKEQSILELGGLLAKTGQAAELGGLLKYVRPFLNSISKAKAARLVRSLLDLFLDMEAATGQETDSLKCVALASKNRSLADFEKALTTYKAELKDDPIISTHLTKLYDNLLEQNLIRVIEPFSRAQITHISSLIRLPKGALAVGRSGPRDFLSLPVCT
;
A
#
# COMPACT_ATOMS: atom_id res chain seq x y z
N ALA A 1 43.35 8.54 9.49
CA ALA A 1 42.58 7.35 9.90
C ALA A 1 41.54 7.81 10.91
N GLY A 2 40.26 7.55 10.63
CA GLY A 2 39.08 7.73 11.51
C GLY A 2 38.75 9.17 11.93
N ASP A 3 37.52 9.59 12.21
CA ASP A 3 36.19 9.02 12.02
C ASP A 3 35.18 10.19 12.14
N ILE A 4 34.18 10.15 11.27
CA ILE A 4 32.71 10.26 11.50
C ILE A 4 32.21 11.10 12.70
N VAL A 5 31.14 11.85 12.39
CA VAL A 5 29.98 12.28 13.21
C VAL A 5 29.91 13.78 13.52
N ALA A 6 29.16 14.50 12.69
CA ALA A 6 28.40 15.67 13.14
C ALA A 6 27.03 15.66 12.48
N SER A 7 26.09 15.05 13.20
CA SER A 7 24.64 15.27 13.21
C SER A 7 24.10 16.29 12.20
N ARG A 8 23.55 15.77 11.11
CA ARG A 8 22.59 16.51 10.30
C ARG A 8 21.23 16.35 10.99
N ALA A 9 20.92 17.30 11.86
CA ALA A 9 19.65 17.37 12.57
C ALA A 9 18.49 17.26 11.56
N CYS A 10 17.69 16.21 11.73
CA CYS A 10 16.39 16.07 11.10
C CYS A 10 15.49 17.17 11.68
N VAL A 11 15.39 18.30 10.97
CA VAL A 11 14.35 19.27 11.25
C VAL A 11 13.04 18.61 10.81
N SER A 12 12.31 18.05 11.78
CA SER A 12 10.89 17.77 11.62
C SER A 12 10.19 19.09 11.29
N VAL A 13 10.04 19.37 10.01
CA VAL A 13 9.04 20.33 9.55
C VAL A 13 7.69 19.71 9.88
N LYS A 14 7.16 20.08 11.05
CA LYS A 14 5.73 20.03 11.30
C LYS A 14 5.11 20.90 10.22
N ARG A 15 4.67 20.27 9.13
CA ARG A 15 3.71 20.90 8.24
C ARG A 15 2.39 20.83 9.01
N ASP A 16 2.07 21.91 9.71
CA ASP A 16 0.69 22.24 9.98
C ASP A 16 -0.04 22.14 8.64
N ILE A 17 -0.86 21.10 8.52
CA ILE A 17 -1.79 20.89 7.42
C ILE A 17 -2.79 22.02 7.57
N GLN A 18 -2.48 23.15 6.95
CA GLN A 18 -3.43 24.21 6.70
C GLN A 18 -4.47 23.60 5.77
N ASP A 19 -5.71 23.55 6.24
CA ASP A 19 -6.89 23.00 5.59
C ASP A 19 -6.79 23.13 4.07
N CYS A 20 -6.41 22.02 3.43
CA CYS A 20 -6.37 21.93 1.99
C CYS A 20 -7.83 21.79 1.60
N ASP A 21 -8.46 22.92 1.23
CA ASP A 21 -9.87 23.06 0.82
C ASP A 21 -10.38 21.71 0.30
N GLU A 22 -11.26 21.05 1.06
CA GLU A 22 -11.58 19.64 0.79
C GLU A 22 -12.11 19.47 -0.65
N GLU A 23 -12.73 20.53 -1.17
CA GLU A 23 -13.17 20.68 -2.54
C GLU A 23 -12.02 20.83 -3.54
N ALA A 24 -11.00 21.64 -3.24
CA ALA A 24 -9.80 21.75 -4.06
C ALA A 24 -9.01 20.43 -4.11
N VAL A 25 -8.99 19.67 -3.01
CA VAL A 25 -8.39 18.33 -2.97
C VAL A 25 -9.19 17.36 -3.86
N ARG A 26 -10.53 17.38 -3.78
CA ARG A 26 -11.41 16.54 -4.61
C ARG A 26 -11.27 16.85 -6.09
N VAL A 27 -11.27 18.13 -6.47
CA VAL A 27 -11.10 18.55 -7.87
C VAL A 27 -9.75 18.10 -8.40
N LYS A 28 -8.66 18.29 -7.62
CA LYS A 28 -7.32 17.82 -8.03
C LYS A 28 -7.25 16.30 -8.16
N GLU A 29 -7.78 15.56 -7.19
CA GLU A 29 -7.86 14.10 -7.25
C GLU A 29 -8.61 13.64 -8.51
N GLN A 30 -9.76 14.24 -8.79
CA GLN A 30 -10.54 13.92 -9.98
C GLN A 30 -9.77 14.22 -11.28
N SER A 31 -9.13 15.38 -11.38
CA SER A 31 -8.33 15.74 -12.56
C SER A 31 -7.15 14.78 -12.78
N ILE A 32 -6.51 14.30 -11.71
CA ILE A 32 -5.44 13.31 -11.79
C ILE A 32 -5.98 11.98 -12.35
N LEU A 33 -7.15 11.54 -11.88
CA LEU A 33 -7.77 10.31 -12.35
C LEU A 33 -8.25 10.41 -13.80
N GLU A 34 -8.83 11.55 -14.19
CA GLU A 34 -9.23 11.80 -15.59
C GLU A 34 -8.03 11.79 -16.53
N LEU A 35 -6.94 12.46 -16.16
CA LEU A 35 -5.68 12.44 -16.92
C LEU A 35 -5.16 11.00 -17.03
N GLY A 36 -5.13 10.26 -15.92
CA GLY A 36 -4.71 8.86 -15.90
C GLY A 36 -5.56 7.98 -16.83
N GLY A 37 -6.88 8.20 -16.86
CA GLY A 37 -7.80 7.49 -17.75
C GLY A 37 -7.56 7.78 -19.24
N LEU A 38 -7.23 9.02 -19.61
CA LEU A 38 -6.84 9.37 -20.98
C LEU A 38 -5.50 8.73 -21.37
N LEU A 39 -4.53 8.72 -20.46
CA LEU A 39 -3.23 8.08 -20.68
C LEU A 39 -3.35 6.56 -20.84
N ALA A 40 -4.24 5.93 -20.06
CA ALA A 40 -4.54 4.50 -20.20
C ALA A 40 -5.19 4.20 -21.57
N LYS A 41 -6.16 5.00 -22.01
CA LYS A 41 -6.82 4.85 -23.32
C LYS A 41 -5.88 5.06 -24.50
N THR A 42 -4.88 5.92 -24.36
CA THR A 42 -3.87 6.21 -25.39
C THR A 42 -2.69 5.24 -25.36
N GLY A 43 -2.58 4.39 -24.32
CA GLY A 43 -1.50 3.42 -24.16
C GLY A 43 -0.15 4.04 -23.75
N GLN A 44 -0.16 5.28 -23.24
CA GLN A 44 1.07 6.01 -22.89
C GLN A 44 1.56 5.65 -21.48
N ALA A 45 2.20 4.47 -21.37
CA ALA A 45 2.71 3.94 -20.09
C ALA A 45 3.76 4.83 -19.42
N ALA A 46 4.66 5.41 -20.21
CA ALA A 46 5.74 6.26 -19.71
C ALA A 46 5.19 7.54 -19.07
N GLU A 47 4.23 8.19 -19.73
CA GLU A 47 3.58 9.41 -19.23
C GLU A 47 2.75 9.12 -17.98
N LEU A 48 2.06 7.98 -17.93
CA LEU A 48 1.32 7.56 -16.73
C LEU A 48 2.26 7.28 -15.54
N GLY A 49 3.45 6.71 -15.79
CA GLY A 49 4.50 6.56 -14.78
C GLY A 49 5.04 7.92 -14.30
N GLY A 50 5.21 8.87 -15.23
CA GLY A 50 5.56 10.26 -14.94
C GLY A 50 4.50 10.98 -14.10
N LEU A 51 3.21 10.72 -14.37
CA LEU A 51 2.11 11.24 -13.56
C LEU A 51 2.23 10.79 -12.11
N LEU A 52 2.56 9.52 -11.85
CA LEU A 52 2.76 9.04 -10.49
C LEU A 52 3.86 9.85 -9.76
N LYS A 53 4.95 10.21 -10.47
CA LYS A 53 6.01 11.07 -9.93
C LYS A 53 5.50 12.48 -9.61
N TYR A 54 4.67 13.05 -10.48
CA TYR A 54 4.08 14.37 -10.28
C TYR A 54 3.06 14.41 -9.14
N VAL A 55 2.36 13.30 -8.90
CA VAL A 55 1.36 13.15 -7.84
C VAL A 55 2.00 12.95 -6.46
N ARG A 56 3.30 12.58 -6.36
CA ARG A 56 4.04 12.40 -5.08
C ARG A 56 3.88 13.56 -4.08
N PRO A 57 4.13 14.84 -4.44
CA PRO A 57 3.93 15.97 -3.52
C PRO A 57 2.46 16.12 -3.08
N PHE A 58 1.50 15.77 -3.95
CA PHE A 58 0.07 15.81 -3.62
C PHE A 58 -0.32 14.71 -2.62
N LEU A 59 0.24 13.49 -2.73
CA LEU A 59 0.00 12.41 -1.76
C LEU A 59 0.45 12.77 -0.34
N ASN A 60 1.50 13.59 -0.21
CA ASN A 60 1.95 14.08 1.10
C ASN A 60 1.05 15.19 1.67
N SER A 61 0.21 15.82 0.84
CA SER A 61 -0.66 16.92 1.24
C SER A 61 -2.06 16.46 1.65
N ILE A 62 -2.44 15.20 1.38
CA ILE A 62 -3.77 14.66 1.64
C ILE A 62 -3.75 13.61 2.76
N SER A 63 -4.93 13.19 3.21
CA SER A 63 -5.03 12.12 4.20
C SER A 63 -4.52 10.80 3.62
N LYS A 64 -3.83 10.01 4.45
CA LYS A 64 -3.26 8.71 4.03
C LYS A 64 -4.30 7.73 3.45
N ALA A 65 -5.58 7.88 3.83
CA ALA A 65 -6.68 7.08 3.29
C ALA A 65 -7.06 7.51 1.85
N LYS A 66 -7.17 8.82 1.59
CA LYS A 66 -7.42 9.36 0.25
C LYS A 66 -6.25 9.02 -0.68
N ALA A 67 -5.02 9.18 -0.22
CA ALA A 67 -3.82 8.81 -0.97
C ALA A 67 -3.76 7.32 -1.34
N ALA A 68 -4.09 6.42 -0.40
CA ALA A 68 -4.13 4.99 -0.70
C ALA A 68 -5.19 4.64 -1.77
N ARG A 69 -6.36 5.31 -1.75
CA ARG A 69 -7.40 5.17 -2.77
C ARG A 69 -6.94 5.66 -4.14
N LEU A 70 -6.37 6.86 -4.20
CA LEU A 70 -5.89 7.46 -5.43
C LEU A 70 -4.78 6.62 -6.07
N VAL A 71 -3.80 6.17 -5.27
CA VAL A 71 -2.75 5.25 -5.74
C VAL A 71 -3.37 3.95 -6.24
N ARG A 72 -4.35 3.38 -5.53
CA ARG A 72 -5.03 2.15 -5.95
C ARG A 72 -5.76 2.35 -7.29
N SER A 73 -6.49 3.43 -7.47
CA SER A 73 -7.18 3.74 -8.72
C SER A 73 -6.21 3.94 -9.89
N LEU A 74 -5.10 4.64 -9.67
CA LEU A 74 -4.05 4.77 -10.70
C LEU A 74 -3.42 3.42 -11.04
N LEU A 75 -3.14 2.58 -10.04
CA LEU A 75 -2.65 1.22 -10.22
C LEU A 75 -3.62 0.34 -11.01
N ASP A 76 -4.92 0.47 -10.78
CA ASP A 76 -5.94 -0.30 -11.52
C ASP A 76 -5.98 0.11 -13.00
N LEU A 77 -5.77 1.40 -13.33
CA LEU A 77 -5.62 1.86 -14.72
C LEU A 77 -4.40 1.25 -15.43
N PHE A 78 -3.31 1.00 -14.71
CA PHE A 78 -2.13 0.28 -15.24
C PHE A 78 -2.43 -1.20 -15.56
N LEU A 79 -3.46 -1.80 -14.95
CA LEU A 79 -3.81 -3.19 -15.22
C LEU A 79 -4.57 -3.35 -16.53
N ASP A 80 -5.38 -2.36 -16.89
CA ASP A 80 -6.18 -2.39 -18.11
C ASP A 80 -5.35 -2.13 -19.37
N MET A 81 -4.14 -1.57 -19.21
CA MET A 81 -3.17 -1.40 -20.28
C MET A 81 -2.15 -2.54 -20.34
N GLU A 82 -2.04 -3.15 -21.53
CA GLU A 82 -1.07 -4.23 -21.78
C GLU A 82 0.34 -3.70 -22.12
N ALA A 83 0.45 -2.39 -22.39
CA ALA A 83 1.72 -1.71 -22.60
C ALA A 83 2.31 -1.26 -21.24
N ALA A 84 3.15 -2.09 -20.62
CA ALA A 84 4.05 -1.63 -19.57
C ALA A 84 5.46 -1.57 -20.16
N THR A 85 5.97 -0.36 -20.34
CA THR A 85 7.34 -0.13 -20.80
C THR A 85 8.12 0.49 -19.64
N GLY A 86 8.77 -0.35 -18.84
CA GLY A 86 9.71 0.10 -17.82
C GLY A 86 9.65 -0.68 -16.51
N GLN A 87 10.80 -0.79 -15.83
CA GLN A 87 10.91 -1.51 -14.56
C GLN A 87 10.08 -0.87 -13.44
N GLU A 88 9.95 0.47 -13.45
CA GLU A 88 9.05 1.21 -12.54
C GLU A 88 7.57 0.86 -12.78
N THR A 89 7.13 0.81 -14.04
CA THR A 89 5.73 0.52 -14.38
C THR A 89 5.38 -0.95 -14.16
N ASP A 90 6.32 -1.86 -14.41
CA ASP A 90 6.18 -3.28 -14.11
C ASP A 90 6.05 -3.54 -12.60
N SER A 91 6.80 -2.81 -11.78
CA SER A 91 6.69 -2.92 -10.32
C SER A 91 5.28 -2.59 -9.82
N LEU A 92 4.72 -1.49 -10.34
CA LEU A 92 3.39 -1.02 -10.01
C LEU A 92 2.31 -1.98 -10.53
N LYS A 93 2.49 -2.52 -11.74
CA LYS A 93 1.60 -3.52 -12.31
C LYS A 93 1.55 -4.80 -11.49
N CYS A 94 2.70 -5.31 -11.04
CA CYS A 94 2.74 -6.49 -10.16
C CYS A 94 2.03 -6.25 -8.83
N VAL A 95 2.25 -5.09 -8.20
CA VAL A 95 1.57 -4.69 -6.95
C VAL A 95 0.06 -4.57 -7.17
N ALA A 96 -0.36 -3.96 -8.29
CA ALA A 96 -1.75 -3.80 -8.66
C ALA A 96 -2.45 -5.16 -8.86
N LEU A 97 -1.81 -6.08 -9.59
CA LEU A 97 -2.28 -7.45 -9.83
C LEU A 97 -2.40 -8.23 -8.53
N ALA A 98 -1.39 -8.19 -7.67
CA ALA A 98 -1.39 -8.86 -6.39
C ALA A 98 -2.56 -8.40 -5.51
N SER A 99 -2.81 -7.10 -5.49
CA SER A 99 -3.94 -6.54 -4.74
C SER A 99 -5.30 -6.78 -5.39
N LYS A 100 -5.38 -6.89 -6.73
CA LYS A 100 -6.60 -7.34 -7.43
C LYS A 100 -6.91 -8.81 -7.10
N ASN A 101 -5.89 -9.65 -7.08
CA ASN A 101 -6.01 -11.08 -6.76
C ASN A 101 -6.09 -11.36 -5.25
N ARG A 102 -5.97 -10.31 -4.40
CA ARG A 102 -5.88 -10.41 -2.93
C ARG A 102 -4.82 -11.41 -2.46
N SER A 103 -3.76 -11.59 -3.26
CA SER A 103 -2.70 -12.56 -3.02
C SER A 103 -1.55 -11.89 -2.28
N LEU A 104 -1.41 -12.19 -0.99
CA LEU A 104 -0.27 -11.71 -0.19
C LEU A 104 1.06 -12.23 -0.74
N ALA A 105 1.09 -13.45 -1.28
CA ALA A 105 2.30 -14.06 -1.82
C ALA A 105 2.83 -13.29 -3.04
N ASP A 106 1.95 -12.91 -3.98
CA ASP A 106 2.34 -12.12 -5.15
C ASP A 106 2.77 -10.70 -4.75
N PHE A 107 2.15 -10.16 -3.69
CA PHE A 107 2.48 -8.84 -3.16
C PHE A 107 3.88 -8.81 -2.55
N GLU A 108 4.20 -9.79 -1.69
CA GLU A 108 5.53 -9.94 -1.11
C GLU A 108 6.59 -10.18 -2.19
N LYS A 109 6.28 -11.01 -3.18
CA LYS A 109 7.14 -11.23 -4.33
C LYS A 109 7.43 -9.91 -5.05
N ALA A 110 6.41 -9.10 -5.35
CA ALA A 110 6.59 -7.80 -5.99
C ALA A 110 7.47 -6.86 -5.14
N LEU A 111 7.25 -6.79 -3.82
CA LEU A 111 8.06 -5.97 -2.91
C LEU A 111 9.52 -6.43 -2.82
N THR A 112 9.79 -7.73 -2.96
CA THR A 112 11.17 -8.26 -2.97
C THR A 112 11.87 -8.02 -4.30
N THR A 113 11.18 -8.24 -5.43
CA THR A 113 11.74 -8.07 -6.78
C THR A 113 12.03 -6.60 -7.10
N TYR A 114 11.10 -5.71 -6.78
CA TYR A 114 11.21 -4.28 -7.10
C TYR A 114 11.58 -3.43 -5.89
N LYS A 115 12.38 -4.00 -4.98
CA LYS A 115 12.73 -3.37 -3.71
C LYS A 115 13.43 -2.02 -3.89
N ALA A 116 14.26 -1.86 -4.92
CA ALA A 116 14.91 -0.57 -5.23
C ALA A 116 13.83 0.49 -5.50
N GLU A 117 13.05 0.32 -6.57
CA GLU A 117 12.00 1.27 -6.99
C GLU A 117 10.95 1.59 -5.89
N LEU A 118 10.51 0.56 -5.14
CA LEU A 118 9.40 0.70 -4.19
C LEU A 118 9.83 1.14 -2.78
N LYS A 119 11.09 0.89 -2.38
CA LYS A 119 11.60 1.33 -1.07
C LYS A 119 12.44 2.59 -1.13
N ASP A 120 12.93 2.98 -2.30
CA ASP A 120 13.67 4.23 -2.47
C ASP A 120 12.80 5.46 -2.18
N ASP A 121 11.48 5.36 -2.37
CA ASP A 121 10.54 6.44 -2.05
C ASP A 121 9.82 6.21 -0.70
N PRO A 122 10.08 7.03 0.34
CA PRO A 122 9.43 6.90 1.64
C PRO A 122 7.92 7.16 1.60
N ILE A 123 7.44 7.96 0.64
CA ILE A 123 6.01 8.24 0.45
C ILE A 123 5.35 6.96 -0.09
N ILE A 124 5.89 6.37 -1.15
CA ILE A 124 5.35 5.14 -1.75
C ILE A 124 5.40 4.00 -0.72
N SER A 125 6.52 3.81 -0.04
CA SER A 125 6.67 2.77 0.99
C SER A 125 5.61 2.89 2.09
N THR A 126 5.32 4.10 2.58
CA THR A 126 4.29 4.32 3.60
C THR A 126 2.89 3.90 3.12
N HIS A 127 2.56 4.16 1.85
CA HIS A 127 1.26 3.80 1.28
C HIS A 127 1.17 2.30 0.98
N LEU A 128 2.26 1.68 0.52
CA LEU A 128 2.32 0.24 0.29
C LEU A 128 2.19 -0.57 1.58
N THR A 129 2.78 -0.12 2.70
CA THR A 129 2.59 -0.77 4.00
C THR A 129 1.12 -0.81 4.39
N LYS A 130 0.39 0.30 4.23
CA LYS A 130 -1.05 0.32 4.51
C LYS A 130 -1.84 -0.61 3.60
N LEU A 131 -1.45 -0.67 2.33
CA LEU A 131 -2.10 -1.54 1.37
C LEU A 131 -1.85 -3.02 1.73
N TYR A 132 -0.65 -3.37 2.18
CA TYR A 132 -0.33 -4.68 2.75
C TYR A 132 -1.19 -5.00 3.97
N ASP A 133 -1.29 -4.07 4.93
CA ASP A 133 -2.11 -4.26 6.14
C ASP A 133 -3.58 -4.52 5.78
N ASN A 134 -4.13 -3.75 4.84
CA ASN A 134 -5.50 -3.97 4.34
C ASN A 134 -5.66 -5.33 3.65
N LEU A 135 -4.72 -5.73 2.79
CA LEU A 135 -4.75 -7.06 2.16
C LEU A 135 -4.68 -8.16 3.21
N LEU A 136 -3.83 -7.98 4.22
CA LEU A 136 -3.63 -8.94 5.29
C LEU A 136 -4.91 -9.09 6.12
N GLU A 137 -5.53 -7.98 6.53
CA GLU A 137 -6.81 -7.99 7.23
C GLU A 137 -7.89 -8.73 6.44
N GLN A 138 -8.02 -8.45 5.14
CA GLN A 138 -9.01 -9.12 4.28
C GLN A 138 -8.73 -10.62 4.12
N ASN A 139 -7.45 -11.01 4.03
CA ASN A 139 -7.05 -12.41 4.03
C ASN A 139 -7.33 -13.08 5.38
N LEU A 140 -7.08 -12.38 6.49
CA LEU A 140 -7.35 -12.85 7.84
C LEU A 140 -8.85 -13.12 8.01
N ILE A 141 -9.70 -12.14 7.65
CA ILE A 141 -11.16 -12.25 7.71
C ILE A 141 -11.64 -13.49 6.95
N ARG A 142 -11.17 -13.71 5.72
CA ARG A 142 -11.56 -14.89 4.94
C ARG A 142 -11.15 -16.22 5.57
N VAL A 143 -9.95 -16.29 6.16
CA VAL A 143 -9.43 -17.52 6.77
C VAL A 143 -10.13 -17.82 8.09
N ILE A 144 -10.51 -16.78 8.85
CA ILE A 144 -11.12 -16.93 10.16
C ILE A 144 -12.65 -16.99 10.14
N GLU A 145 -13.31 -16.41 9.12
CA GLU A 145 -14.76 -16.40 8.95
C GLU A 145 -15.42 -17.79 9.08
N PRO A 146 -14.88 -18.89 8.50
CA PRO A 146 -15.50 -20.20 8.65
C PRO A 146 -15.32 -20.82 10.05
N PHE A 147 -14.54 -20.22 10.97
CA PHE A 147 -14.25 -20.79 12.28
C PHE A 147 -14.80 -19.93 13.42
N SER A 148 -15.60 -20.52 14.30
CA SER A 148 -16.07 -19.84 15.52
C SER A 148 -14.97 -19.66 16.58
N ARG A 149 -13.92 -20.49 16.53
CA ARG A 149 -12.73 -20.43 17.40
C ARG A 149 -11.53 -20.95 16.61
N ALA A 150 -10.47 -20.17 16.51
CA ALA A 150 -9.28 -20.54 15.77
C ALA A 150 -8.03 -20.40 16.63
N GLN A 151 -7.13 -21.39 16.53
CA GLN A 151 -5.83 -21.35 17.21
C GLN A 151 -4.90 -20.39 16.48
N ILE A 152 -4.22 -19.52 17.23
CA ILE A 152 -3.24 -18.55 16.69
C ILE A 152 -2.11 -19.29 15.97
N THR A 153 -1.73 -20.47 16.46
CA THR A 153 -0.70 -21.34 15.85
C THR A 153 -1.08 -21.81 14.45
N HIS A 154 -2.35 -22.18 14.24
CA HIS A 154 -2.86 -22.64 12.96
C HIS A 154 -2.99 -21.48 11.96
N ILE A 155 -3.53 -20.34 12.40
CA ILE A 155 -3.65 -19.12 11.56
C ILE A 155 -2.27 -18.59 11.16
N SER A 156 -1.33 -18.51 12.10
CA SER A 156 0.06 -18.09 11.87
C SER A 156 0.74 -18.97 10.80
N SER A 157 0.52 -20.28 10.84
CA SER A 157 1.05 -21.21 9.84
C SER A 157 0.40 -21.04 8.46
N LEU A 158 -0.90 -20.72 8.40
CA LEU A 158 -1.62 -20.50 7.16
C LEU A 158 -1.23 -19.19 6.46
N ILE A 159 -0.99 -18.12 7.24
CA ILE A 159 -0.75 -16.77 6.72
C ILE A 159 0.75 -16.43 6.67
N ARG A 160 1.62 -17.38 7.08
CA ARG A 160 3.09 -17.25 7.08
C ARG A 160 3.61 -16.05 7.88
N LEU A 161 2.87 -15.63 8.91
CA LEU A 161 3.28 -14.55 9.80
C LEU A 161 3.70 -15.09 11.17
N PRO A 162 4.69 -14.47 11.85
CA PRO A 162 5.07 -14.86 13.20
C PRO A 162 3.93 -14.59 14.17
N LYS A 163 3.72 -15.52 15.13
CA LYS A 163 2.65 -15.43 16.15
C LYS A 163 2.60 -14.08 16.88
N GLY A 164 3.76 -13.44 17.07
CA GLY A 164 3.88 -12.13 17.71
C GLY A 164 3.20 -10.98 16.95
N ALA A 165 3.02 -11.11 15.63
CA ALA A 165 2.33 -10.10 14.82
C ALA A 165 0.79 -10.22 14.92
N LEU A 166 0.27 -11.40 15.25
CA LEU A 166 -1.18 -11.66 15.40
C LEU A 166 -1.69 -11.42 16.84
N ALA A 167 -0.78 -11.32 17.81
CA ALA A 167 -1.10 -11.18 19.22
C ALA A 167 -1.21 -9.71 19.64
N VAL A 168 -2.29 -9.02 19.22
CA VAL A 168 -2.62 -7.70 19.77
C VAL A 168 -3.55 -7.88 20.97
N GLY A 169 -2.96 -7.95 22.17
CA GLY A 169 -3.68 -7.85 23.45
C GLY A 169 -3.77 -9.16 24.25
N ARG A 170 -3.14 -9.14 25.43
CA ARG A 170 -3.21 -10.13 26.54
C ARG A 170 -2.90 -11.58 26.16
N SER A 171 -1.63 -11.95 26.27
CA SER A 171 -1.18 -13.34 26.32
C SER A 171 -1.75 -14.05 27.55
N GLY A 172 -2.90 -14.72 27.39
CA GLY A 172 -3.37 -15.75 28.30
C GLY A 172 -2.92 -17.15 27.82
N PRO A 173 -2.94 -18.18 28.68
CA PRO A 173 -2.43 -19.52 28.39
C PRO A 173 -3.29 -20.35 27.40
N ARG A 174 -4.16 -19.70 26.63
CA ARG A 174 -5.02 -20.34 25.62
C ARG A 174 -4.94 -19.51 24.35
N ASP A 175 -4.09 -19.94 23.41
CA ASP A 175 -3.80 -19.31 22.11
C ASP A 175 -5.01 -19.33 21.14
N PHE A 176 -6.19 -18.91 21.58
CA PHE A 176 -7.40 -18.90 20.78
C PHE A 176 -7.89 -17.47 20.58
N LEU A 177 -8.06 -17.06 19.31
CA LEU A 177 -8.87 -15.89 18.99
C LEU A 177 -10.34 -16.28 19.14
N SER A 178 -11.00 -15.72 20.16
CA SER A 178 -12.45 -15.64 20.21
C SER A 178 -12.86 -14.44 19.35
N LEU A 179 -13.34 -14.72 18.15
CA LEU A 179 -13.83 -13.68 17.24
C LEU A 179 -15.26 -13.30 17.64
N PRO A 180 -15.63 -12.01 17.56
CA PRO A 180 -17.03 -11.63 17.73
C PRO A 180 -17.83 -12.39 16.67
N VAL A 181 -18.77 -13.20 17.13
CA VAL A 181 -19.72 -13.88 16.27
C VAL A 181 -20.47 -12.77 15.53
N CYS A 182 -20.27 -12.64 14.23
CA CYS A 182 -21.16 -11.84 13.40
C CYS A 182 -22.51 -12.56 13.41
N THR A 183 -23.41 -12.15 14.31
CA THR A 183 -24.87 -12.32 14.14
C THR A 183 -25.35 -11.46 12.99
#